data_AF-A0A0R0LA72-F1
#
_entry.id   AF-A0A0R0LA72-F1
#
_cell.length_a   1.000
_cell.length_b   1.000
_cell.length_c   1.000
_cell.angle_alpha   90.00
_cell.angle_beta   90.00
_cell.angle_gamma   90.00
#
_symmetry.space_group_name_H-M   'P 1'
#
loop_
_entity.id
_entity.type
_entity.pdbx_description
1 polymer ?
#
loop_
_entity_poly.entity_id
_entity_poly.type
_entity_poly.pdbx_seq_one_letter_code
_entity_poly.pdbx_strand_id
1 'polypeptide(L)'
;MVEDYPSTSMTMGSTLTNMLLRDLNDFLIQHGKQITNYDCPTLSLENTKNNSIPRVIQEELLVQVPNEDVECVRKLNNNQLIAFNAIMDVIRHKQRGTSKTFLYCTLIANLRSEGQIVLVTALYGIVVTLLPGGRTAHSRFKIPINVETDSFCSIRKQSDLAKLIKETTTIIWDEAPVTNTYA
;
A
#
# COMPACT_ATOMS: atom_id res chain seq x y z
N MET A 1 -21.38 -17.59 1.28
CA MET A 1 -20.61 -17.98 2.47
C MET A 1 -19.95 -19.34 2.31
N VAL A 2 -20.66 -20.47 2.17
CA VAL A 2 -19.97 -21.76 1.94
C VAL A 2 -19.49 -21.93 0.49
N GLU A 3 -20.24 -21.37 -0.46
CA GLU A 3 -19.97 -21.47 -1.91
C GLU A 3 -18.72 -20.71 -2.34
N ASP A 4 -18.24 -19.78 -1.52
CA ASP A 4 -17.06 -18.95 -1.80
C ASP A 4 -15.75 -19.64 -1.40
N TYR A 5 -15.80 -20.79 -0.70
CA TYR A 5 -14.57 -21.52 -0.35
C TYR A 5 -14.14 -22.45 -1.49
N PRO A 6 -12.86 -22.43 -1.88
CA PRO A 6 -12.37 -23.28 -2.96
C PRO A 6 -12.49 -24.76 -2.57
N SER A 7 -13.20 -25.52 -3.42
CA SER A 7 -13.38 -26.97 -3.35
C SER A 7 -12.03 -27.69 -3.48
N THR A 8 -11.24 -27.74 -2.42
CA THR A 8 -9.93 -28.39 -2.43
C THR A 8 -10.04 -29.79 -1.84
N SER A 9 -9.57 -30.79 -2.58
CA SER A 9 -9.83 -32.20 -2.35
C SER A 9 -9.35 -32.71 -0.98
N MET A 10 -10.29 -33.36 -0.28
CA MET A 10 -10.14 -34.43 0.71
C MET A 10 -9.36 -34.21 2.03
N THR A 11 -8.61 -33.12 2.22
CA THR A 11 -7.90 -32.87 3.51
C THR A 11 -8.61 -31.84 4.42
N MET A 12 -9.73 -31.26 3.97
CA MET A 12 -10.15 -29.91 4.41
C MET A 12 -11.34 -29.83 5.38
N GLY A 13 -11.92 -30.93 5.85
CA GLY A 13 -13.11 -30.85 6.72
C GLY A 13 -12.90 -29.93 7.94
N SER A 14 -11.86 -30.20 8.73
CA SER A 14 -11.53 -29.39 9.91
C SER A 14 -11.08 -27.97 9.57
N THR A 15 -10.30 -27.77 8.50
CA THR A 15 -9.80 -26.45 8.09
C THR A 15 -10.93 -25.55 7.60
N LEU A 16 -11.84 -26.09 6.80
CA LEU A 16 -13.02 -25.39 6.29
C LEU A 16 -13.98 -25.07 7.43
N THR A 17 -14.24 -26.03 8.34
CA THR A 17 -15.06 -25.80 9.53
C THR A 17 -14.43 -24.73 10.42
N ASN A 18 -13.12 -24.76 10.64
CA ASN A 18 -12.42 -23.73 11.41
C ASN A 18 -12.46 -22.36 10.73
N MET A 19 -12.35 -22.28 9.40
CA MET A 19 -12.52 -21.01 8.68
C MET A 19 -13.94 -20.47 8.83
N LEU A 20 -14.97 -21.30 8.58
CA LEU A 20 -16.36 -20.93 8.77
C LEU A 20 -16.66 -20.49 10.20
N LEU A 21 -16.17 -21.22 11.21
CA LEU A 21 -16.34 -20.86 12.62
C LEU A 21 -15.65 -19.53 12.94
N ARG A 22 -14.49 -19.25 12.35
CA ARG A 22 -13.78 -17.99 12.54
C ARG A 22 -14.56 -16.83 11.92
N ASP A 23 -15.07 -17.00 10.70
CA ASP A 23 -15.89 -15.99 10.03
C ASP A 23 -17.23 -15.75 10.74
N LEU A 24 -17.87 -16.81 11.23
CA LEU A 24 -19.06 -16.69 12.07
C LEU A 24 -18.74 -15.92 13.36
N ASN A 25 -17.61 -16.21 13.99
CA ASN A 25 -17.18 -15.52 15.19
C ASN A 25 -16.88 -14.03 14.92
N ASP A 26 -16.19 -13.70 13.83
CA ASP A 26 -15.93 -12.32 13.44
C ASP A 26 -17.22 -11.54 13.18
N PHE A 27 -18.20 -12.18 12.53
CA PHE A 27 -19.54 -11.60 12.32
C PHE A 27 -20.31 -11.41 13.63
N LEU A 28 -20.25 -12.40 14.54
CA LEU A 28 -20.89 -12.30 15.86
C LEU A 28 -20.26 -11.18 16.70
N ILE A 29 -18.94 -11.01 16.64
CA ILE A 29 -18.22 -9.96 17.37
C ILE A 29 -18.69 -8.57 16.90
N GLN A 30 -18.94 -8.37 15.61
CA GLN A 30 -19.52 -7.12 15.09
C GLN A 30 -20.90 -6.80 15.70
N HIS A 31 -21.63 -7.81 16.16
CA HIS A 31 -22.92 -7.67 16.84
C HIS A 31 -22.82 -7.84 18.37
N GLY A 32 -21.62 -7.75 18.96
CA GLY A 32 -21.42 -7.83 20.40
C GLY A 32 -21.64 -9.22 21.00
N LYS A 33 -21.59 -10.27 20.17
CA LYS A 33 -21.69 -11.67 20.60
C LYS A 33 -20.37 -12.39 20.34
N GLN A 34 -20.19 -13.56 20.96
CA GLN A 34 -19.09 -14.47 20.64
C GLN A 34 -19.65 -15.83 20.26
N ILE A 35 -18.91 -16.60 19.47
CA ILE A 35 -19.32 -17.95 19.08
C ILE A 35 -19.43 -18.89 20.28
N THR A 36 -18.69 -18.61 21.36
CA THR A 36 -18.76 -19.29 22.66
C THR A 36 -20.08 -19.08 23.41
N ASN A 37 -20.89 -18.09 22.99
CA ASN A 37 -22.24 -17.88 23.55
C ASN A 37 -23.27 -18.85 22.96
N TYR A 38 -22.86 -19.72 22.04
CA TYR A 38 -23.67 -20.70 21.35
C TYR A 38 -23.01 -22.08 21.48
N ASP A 39 -23.81 -23.16 21.41
CA ASP A 39 -23.32 -24.55 21.41
C ASP A 39 -22.63 -24.94 20.07
N CYS A 40 -21.72 -24.09 19.60
CA CYS A 40 -20.91 -24.37 18.42
C CYS A 40 -19.64 -25.16 18.78
N PRO A 41 -19.13 -26.00 17.86
CA PRO A 41 -17.85 -26.69 18.07
C PRO A 41 -16.74 -25.71 18.40
N THR A 42 -15.98 -25.99 19.46
CA THR A 42 -14.88 -25.14 19.91
C THR A 42 -13.82 -25.04 18.81
N LEU A 43 -13.52 -23.82 18.36
CA LEU A 43 -12.39 -23.53 17.47
C LEU A 43 -11.14 -24.21 18.04
N SER A 44 -10.57 -25.19 17.33
CA SER A 44 -9.34 -25.82 17.77
C SER A 44 -8.25 -24.75 17.79
N LEU A 45 -7.69 -24.52 18.98
CA LEU A 45 -6.88 -23.37 19.37
C LEU A 45 -5.66 -23.11 18.46
N GLU A 46 -5.27 -24.07 17.64
CA GLU A 46 -4.04 -24.04 16.84
C GLU A 46 -4.01 -22.92 15.77
N ASN A 47 -5.15 -22.40 15.34
CA ASN A 47 -5.18 -21.37 14.28
C ASN A 47 -5.26 -19.92 14.75
N THR A 48 -5.27 -19.67 16.07
CA THR A 48 -5.44 -18.31 16.62
C THR A 48 -4.20 -17.41 16.51
N LYS A 49 -3.04 -17.92 16.09
CA LYS A 49 -1.80 -17.12 16.02
C LYS A 49 -1.66 -16.22 14.80
N ASN A 50 -2.49 -16.35 13.77
CA ASN A 50 -2.42 -15.53 12.57
C ASN A 50 -3.57 -14.50 12.48
N ASN A 51 -3.81 -13.74 13.55
CA ASN A 51 -4.77 -12.62 13.54
C ASN A 51 -4.19 -11.33 12.90
N SER A 52 -2.95 -11.33 12.39
CA SER A 52 -2.38 -10.10 11.80
C SER A 52 -2.67 -9.94 10.31
N ILE A 53 -3.14 -10.98 9.61
CA ILE A 53 -3.31 -10.97 8.16
C ILE A 53 -4.81 -11.06 7.84
N PRO A 54 -5.37 -10.09 7.09
CA PRO A 54 -6.74 -10.15 6.60
C PRO A 54 -7.03 -11.46 5.85
N ARG A 55 -8.22 -12.04 6.07
CA ARG A 55 -8.65 -13.33 5.49
C ARG A 55 -8.40 -13.41 3.98
N VAL A 56 -8.78 -12.37 3.25
CA VAL A 56 -8.62 -12.27 1.79
C VAL A 56 -7.16 -12.41 1.34
N ILE A 57 -6.18 -11.97 2.15
CA ILE A 57 -4.76 -12.17 1.86
C ILE A 57 -4.37 -13.61 2.14
N GLN A 58 -4.89 -14.20 3.21
CA GLN A 58 -4.58 -15.58 3.57
C GLN A 58 -5.18 -16.58 2.57
N GLU A 59 -6.38 -16.32 2.06
CA GLU A 59 -6.98 -17.09 0.96
C GLU A 59 -6.08 -17.08 -0.26
N GLU A 60 -5.60 -15.90 -0.65
CA GLU A 60 -4.75 -15.78 -1.85
C GLU A 60 -3.37 -16.41 -1.69
N LEU A 61 -2.83 -16.43 -0.47
CA LEU A 61 -1.59 -17.16 -0.15
C LEU A 61 -1.76 -18.67 -0.12
N LEU A 62 -2.99 -19.17 0.09
CA LEU A 62 -3.32 -20.59 0.17
C LEU A 62 -3.78 -21.18 -1.16
N VAL A 63 -3.93 -20.37 -2.21
CA VAL A 63 -4.24 -20.84 -3.56
C VAL A 63 -3.20 -21.89 -3.97
N GLN A 64 -3.64 -23.13 -4.12
CA GLN A 64 -2.76 -24.21 -4.52
C GLN A 64 -2.38 -24.05 -5.98
N VAL A 65 -1.07 -24.05 -6.24
CA VAL A 65 -0.53 -24.06 -7.60
C VAL A 65 -0.20 -25.51 -7.96
N PRO A 66 -0.89 -26.12 -8.95
CA PRO A 66 -0.55 -27.45 -9.42
C PRO A 66 0.92 -27.51 -9.84
N ASN A 67 1.63 -28.59 -9.47
CA ASN A 67 3.04 -28.77 -9.86
C ASN A 67 3.22 -28.73 -11.39
N GLU A 68 2.20 -29.18 -12.13
CA GLU A 68 2.13 -29.14 -13.58
C GLU A 68 2.27 -27.71 -14.13
N ASP A 69 1.63 -26.74 -13.47
CA ASP A 69 1.66 -25.33 -13.85
C ASP A 69 3.02 -24.69 -13.55
N VAL A 70 3.65 -25.08 -12.43
CA VAL A 70 5.03 -24.65 -12.11
C VAL A 70 6.00 -25.13 -13.20
N GLU A 71 5.80 -26.34 -13.70
CA GLU A 71 6.61 -26.96 -14.75
C GLU A 71 6.34 -26.37 -16.15
N CYS A 72 5.22 -25.67 -16.36
CA CYS A 72 4.90 -25.05 -17.66
C CYS A 72 5.95 -24.04 -18.12
N VAL A 73 6.71 -23.43 -17.20
CA VAL A 73 7.84 -22.55 -17.55
C VAL A 73 8.86 -23.28 -18.42
N ARG A 74 9.09 -24.58 -18.20
CA ARG A 74 10.02 -25.39 -19.00
C ARG A 74 9.49 -25.72 -20.39
N LYS A 75 8.19 -25.55 -20.62
CA LYS A 75 7.51 -25.84 -21.89
C LYS A 75 7.33 -24.59 -22.77
N LEU A 76 7.75 -23.41 -22.30
CA LEU A 76 7.66 -22.17 -23.07
C LEU A 76 8.55 -22.24 -24.32
N ASN A 77 8.04 -21.74 -25.45
CA ASN A 77 8.88 -21.53 -26.62
C ASN A 77 9.82 -20.33 -26.43
N ASN A 78 10.81 -20.16 -27.31
CA ASN A 78 11.82 -19.09 -27.17
C ASN A 78 11.22 -17.70 -27.00
N ASN A 79 10.22 -17.33 -27.80
CA ASN A 79 9.62 -16.00 -27.73
C ASN A 79 8.87 -15.79 -26.41
N GLN A 80 8.16 -16.80 -25.94
CA GLN A 80 7.46 -16.76 -24.65
C GLN A 80 8.44 -16.72 -23.47
N LEU A 81 9.53 -17.48 -23.53
CA LEU A 81 10.55 -17.50 -22.48
C LEU A 81 11.26 -16.15 -22.34
N ILE A 82 11.57 -15.49 -23.46
CA ILE A 82 12.14 -14.13 -23.46
C ILE A 82 11.17 -13.15 -22.80
N ALA A 83 9.89 -13.17 -23.19
CA ALA A 83 8.87 -12.31 -22.59
C ALA A 83 8.68 -12.60 -21.09
N PHE A 84 8.61 -13.88 -20.70
CA PHE A 84 8.48 -14.32 -19.31
C PHE A 84 9.65 -13.81 -18.46
N ASN A 85 10.89 -14.00 -18.91
CA ASN A 85 12.06 -13.55 -18.17
C ASN A 85 12.10 -12.03 -18.03
N ALA A 86 11.79 -11.27 -19.08
CA ALA A 86 11.73 -9.82 -19.01
C ALA A 86 10.69 -9.33 -17.98
N ILE A 87 9.50 -9.95 -17.95
CA ILE A 87 8.46 -9.63 -16.98
C ILE A 87 8.89 -10.04 -15.56
N MET A 88 9.44 -11.24 -15.40
CA MET A 88 9.87 -11.73 -14.10
C MET A 88 11.04 -10.94 -13.51
N ASP A 89 11.98 -10.51 -14.34
CA ASP A 89 13.04 -9.60 -13.92
C ASP A 89 12.44 -8.29 -13.44
N VAL A 90 11.49 -7.71 -14.18
CA VAL A 90 10.78 -6.51 -13.70
C VAL A 90 10.04 -6.81 -12.41
N ILE A 91 9.33 -7.92 -12.24
CA ILE A 91 8.58 -8.21 -11.00
C ILE A 91 9.51 -8.45 -9.81
N ARG A 92 10.59 -9.21 -9.99
CA ARG A 92 11.56 -9.55 -8.94
C ARG A 92 12.44 -8.36 -8.57
N HIS A 93 12.82 -7.55 -9.56
CA HIS A 93 13.65 -6.36 -9.38
C HIS A 93 12.85 -5.07 -9.22
N LYS A 94 11.51 -5.11 -9.36
CA LYS A 94 10.60 -4.07 -8.88
C LYS A 94 10.73 -4.04 -7.37
N GLN A 95 11.73 -3.29 -6.92
CA GLN A 95 11.86 -2.86 -5.55
C GLN A 95 10.49 -2.32 -5.16
N ARG A 96 9.86 -3.03 -4.25
CA ARG A 96 8.49 -2.84 -3.80
C ARG A 96 8.35 -1.42 -3.24
N GLY A 97 8.12 -0.42 -4.08
CA GLY A 97 7.76 0.94 -3.70
C GLY A 97 8.69 1.68 -2.72
N THR A 98 9.91 1.19 -2.44
CA THR A 98 10.69 1.67 -1.29
C THR A 98 11.99 2.38 -1.63
N SER A 99 12.63 2.25 -2.80
CA SER A 99 13.89 3.01 -3.03
C SER A 99 13.68 4.51 -3.05
N LYS A 100 12.67 4.99 -3.79
CA LYS A 100 12.41 6.44 -3.88
C LYS A 100 12.02 6.99 -2.51
N THR A 101 11.06 6.37 -1.84
CA THR A 101 10.65 6.79 -0.49
C THR A 101 11.80 6.69 0.50
N PHE A 102 12.56 5.59 0.52
CA PHE A 102 13.72 5.43 1.40
C PHE A 102 14.80 6.47 1.10
N LEU A 103 15.08 6.74 -0.17
CA LEU A 103 16.03 7.76 -0.59
C LEU A 103 15.56 9.15 -0.15
N TYR A 104 14.30 9.50 -0.38
CA TYR A 104 13.73 10.77 0.09
C TYR A 104 13.77 10.86 1.61
N CYS A 105 13.37 9.82 2.34
CA CYS A 105 13.47 9.78 3.80
C CYS A 105 14.90 9.98 4.28
N THR A 106 15.87 9.31 3.65
CA THR A 106 17.30 9.43 3.98
C THR A 106 17.80 10.85 3.72
N LEU A 107 17.47 11.42 2.57
CA LEU A 107 17.87 12.78 2.19
C LEU A 107 17.25 13.82 3.14
N ILE A 108 15.95 13.69 3.42
CA ILE A 108 15.23 14.56 4.37
C ILE A 108 15.86 14.48 5.75
N ALA A 109 16.17 13.27 6.23
CA ALA A 109 16.79 13.05 7.53
C ALA A 109 18.18 13.70 7.60
N ASN A 110 19.01 13.51 6.57
CA ASN A 110 20.35 14.09 6.53
C ASN A 110 20.30 15.62 6.56
N LEU A 111 19.54 16.23 5.65
CA LEU A 111 19.41 17.69 5.58
C LEU A 111 18.86 18.29 6.88
N ARG A 112 17.85 17.66 7.48
CA ARG A 112 17.30 18.14 8.76
C ARG A 112 18.27 17.95 9.93
N SER A 113 19.10 16.92 9.91
CA SER A 113 20.14 16.71 10.94
C SER A 113 21.21 17.82 10.92
N GLU A 114 21.42 18.44 9.76
CA GLU A 114 22.30 19.61 9.58
C GLU A 114 21.61 20.94 9.96
N GLY A 115 20.38 20.90 10.51
CA GLY A 115 19.63 22.08 10.92
C GLY A 115 18.90 22.81 9.79
N GLN A 116 18.82 22.20 8.60
CA GLN A 116 18.18 22.83 7.45
C GLN A 116 16.65 22.72 7.45
N ILE A 117 15.97 23.73 6.90
CA ILE A 117 14.52 23.72 6.69
C ILE A 117 14.19 23.08 5.34
N VAL A 118 13.65 21.86 5.40
CA VAL A 118 13.23 21.09 4.22
C VAL A 118 11.70 21.02 4.13
N LEU A 119 11.15 21.56 3.04
CA LEU A 119 9.74 21.41 2.70
C LEU A 119 9.55 20.17 1.85
N VAL A 120 8.78 19.23 2.38
CA VAL A 120 8.45 17.98 1.69
C VAL A 120 6.99 18.04 1.28
N THR A 121 6.75 17.83 -0.01
CA THR A 121 5.43 17.93 -0.60
C THR A 121 5.15 16.84 -1.63
N ALA A 122 3.88 16.51 -1.83
CA ALA A 122 3.46 15.68 -2.96
C ALA A 122 2.06 16.09 -3.45
N LEU A 123 1.66 15.65 -4.65
CA LEU A 123 0.30 15.89 -5.16
C LEU A 123 -0.75 15.08 -4.39
N TYR A 124 -0.48 13.81 -4.12
CA TYR A 124 -1.44 12.87 -3.52
C TYR A 124 -1.20 12.67 -2.02
N GLY A 125 -2.27 12.66 -1.22
CA GLY A 125 -2.19 12.50 0.23
C GLY A 125 -1.51 11.19 0.69
N ILE A 126 -1.66 10.10 -0.08
CA ILE A 126 -1.07 8.79 0.25
C ILE A 126 0.46 8.78 0.17
N VAL A 127 1.03 9.60 -0.72
CA VAL A 127 2.49 9.72 -0.87
C VAL A 127 3.08 10.50 0.30
N VAL A 128 2.36 11.55 0.71
CA VAL A 128 2.74 12.39 1.84
C VAL A 128 2.83 11.61 3.15
N THR A 129 1.95 10.64 3.38
CA THR A 129 1.98 9.80 4.59
C THR A 129 3.23 8.93 4.70
N LEU A 130 3.93 8.69 3.59
CA LEU A 130 5.17 7.92 3.56
C LEU A 130 6.43 8.77 3.79
N LEU A 131 6.32 10.11 3.73
CA LEU A 131 7.46 11.02 3.85
C LEU A 131 7.42 11.80 5.18
N PRO A 132 8.54 11.84 5.94
CA PRO A 132 8.55 12.49 7.25
C PRO A 132 8.30 13.99 7.15
N GLY A 133 7.20 14.46 7.76
CA GLY A 133 6.78 15.86 7.73
C GLY A 133 6.25 16.32 6.37
N GLY A 134 5.89 15.39 5.49
CA GLY A 134 5.25 15.70 4.22
C GLY A 134 3.93 16.46 4.41
N ARG A 135 3.57 17.30 3.42
CA ARG A 135 2.21 17.83 3.23
C ARG A 135 1.80 17.74 1.77
N THR A 136 0.50 17.81 1.47
CA THR A 136 0.09 17.95 0.06
C THR A 136 0.49 19.32 -0.48
N ALA A 137 0.81 19.41 -1.78
CA ALA A 137 1.19 20.67 -2.43
C ALA A 137 0.10 21.73 -2.26
N HIS A 138 -1.16 21.32 -2.41
CA HIS A 138 -2.33 22.14 -2.17
C HIS A 138 -2.33 22.74 -0.76
N SER A 139 -2.13 21.92 0.29
CA SER A 139 -2.10 22.41 1.67
C SER A 139 -0.87 23.27 1.97
N ARG A 140 0.31 22.86 1.48
CA ARG A 140 1.58 23.52 1.76
C ARG A 140 1.67 24.90 1.11
N PHE A 141 1.24 25.03 -0.15
CA PHE A 141 1.38 26.26 -0.92
C PHE A 141 0.08 27.03 -1.11
N LYS A 142 -1.04 26.59 -0.52
CA LYS A 142 -2.35 27.24 -0.69
C LYS A 142 -2.73 27.39 -2.17
N ILE A 143 -2.48 26.33 -2.94
CA ILE A 143 -2.90 26.23 -4.35
C ILE A 143 -4.43 26.18 -4.36
N PRO A 144 -5.13 26.98 -5.17
CA PRO A 144 -6.58 26.90 -5.27
C PRO A 144 -7.02 25.57 -5.92
N ILE A 145 -8.18 25.04 -5.49
CA ILE A 145 -8.75 23.80 -6.05
C ILE A 145 -9.20 24.01 -7.50
N ASN A 146 -9.86 25.15 -7.75
CA ASN A 146 -10.25 25.57 -9.09
C ASN A 146 -9.16 26.50 -9.61
N VAL A 147 -8.35 26.00 -10.55
CA VAL A 147 -7.27 26.77 -11.17
C VAL A 147 -7.79 27.37 -12.47
N GLU A 148 -7.99 28.68 -12.46
CA GLU A 148 -8.20 29.50 -13.64
C GLU A 148 -6.88 30.13 -14.11
N THR A 149 -6.86 30.76 -15.29
CA THR A 149 -5.64 31.34 -15.88
C THR A 149 -4.98 32.41 -15.01
N ASP A 150 -5.73 33.07 -14.14
CA ASP A 150 -5.30 34.10 -13.20
C ASP A 150 -5.25 33.59 -11.74
N SER A 151 -5.31 32.28 -11.53
CA SER A 151 -5.27 31.70 -10.19
C SER A 151 -3.85 31.72 -9.62
N PHE A 152 -3.71 32.33 -8.43
CA PHE A 152 -2.46 32.38 -7.70
C PHE A 152 -2.56 31.65 -6.36
N CYS A 153 -1.41 31.16 -5.88
CA CYS A 153 -1.30 30.62 -4.52
C CYS A 153 -1.64 31.70 -3.49
N SER A 154 -2.58 31.42 -2.58
CA SER A 154 -3.06 32.38 -1.58
C SER A 154 -2.10 32.57 -0.41
N ILE A 155 -0.85 32.93 -0.70
CA ILE A 155 0.21 33.17 0.27
C ILE A 155 0.48 34.68 0.37
N ARG A 156 0.04 35.30 1.49
CA ARG A 156 0.30 36.72 1.74
C ARG A 156 1.79 36.97 1.99
N LYS A 157 2.34 38.05 1.44
CA LYS A 157 3.79 38.41 1.52
C LYS A 157 4.37 38.43 2.93
N GLN A 158 3.57 38.83 3.93
CA GLN A 158 3.96 38.92 5.34
C GLN A 158 3.48 37.74 6.20
N SER A 159 2.87 36.73 5.60
CA SER A 159 2.42 35.54 6.34
C SER A 159 3.59 34.71 6.84
N ASP A 160 3.36 33.94 7.90
CA ASP A 160 4.37 33.02 8.42
C ASP A 160 4.72 31.92 7.43
N LEU A 161 3.78 31.53 6.55
CA LEU A 161 4.08 30.62 5.44
C LEU A 161 5.05 31.25 4.44
N ALA A 162 4.91 32.53 4.11
CA ALA A 162 5.86 33.23 3.26
C ALA A 162 7.25 33.32 3.92
N LYS A 163 7.32 33.54 5.23
CA LYS A 163 8.59 33.50 5.98
C LYS A 163 9.20 32.09 5.91
N LEU A 164 8.41 31.04 6.18
CA LEU A 164 8.86 29.66 6.08
C LEU A 164 9.44 29.33 4.71
N ILE A 165 8.77 29.74 3.62
CA ILE A 165 9.26 29.50 2.26
C ILE A 165 10.59 30.23 2.00
N LYS A 166 10.77 31.44 2.54
CA LYS A 166 12.03 32.19 2.42
C LYS A 166 13.19 31.54 3.17
N GLU A 167 12.91 30.98 4.34
CA GLU A 167 13.93 30.30 5.17
C GLU A 167 14.17 28.84 4.72
N THR A 168 13.36 28.31 3.80
CA THR A 168 13.50 26.94 3.29
C THR A 168 14.73 26.83 2.40
N THR A 169 15.61 25.88 2.71
CA THR A 169 16.82 25.61 1.91
C THR A 169 16.56 24.61 0.79
N THR A 170 15.58 23.72 0.94
CA THR A 170 15.28 22.65 -0.03
C THR A 170 13.80 22.32 -0.06
N ILE A 171 13.27 22.16 -1.28
CA ILE A 171 11.92 21.65 -1.54
C ILE A 171 12.03 20.28 -2.23
N ILE A 172 11.44 19.25 -1.63
CA ILE A 172 11.28 17.93 -2.25
C ILE A 172 9.82 17.81 -2.64
N TRP A 173 9.57 17.63 -3.94
CA TRP A 173 8.23 17.46 -4.50
C TRP A 173 8.12 16.09 -5.16
N ASP A 174 7.45 15.15 -4.49
CA ASP A 174 7.16 13.84 -5.06
C ASP A 174 5.87 13.87 -5.89
N GLU A 175 5.82 13.10 -6.98
CA GLU A 175 4.74 13.15 -7.96
C GLU A 175 4.48 14.58 -8.48
N ALA A 176 5.52 15.37 -8.75
CA ALA A 176 5.35 16.69 -9.34
C ALA A 176 4.63 16.59 -10.71
N PRO A 177 3.69 17.50 -11.03
CA PRO A 177 2.99 17.44 -12.29
C PRO A 177 3.98 17.64 -13.44
N VAL A 178 4.03 16.68 -14.35
CA VAL A 178 4.78 16.82 -15.61
C VAL A 178 4.05 17.80 -16.52
N THR A 179 4.25 19.10 -16.29
CA THR A 179 3.73 20.13 -17.19
C THR A 179 4.59 20.16 -18.45
N ASN A 180 4.00 19.77 -19.58
CA ASN A 180 4.60 19.93 -20.90
C ASN A 180 4.69 21.43 -21.20
N THR A 181 5.91 21.94 -21.38
CA THR A 181 6.18 23.34 -21.71
C THR A 181 5.72 23.60 -23.15
N TYR A 182 4.51 24.10 -23.31
CA TYR A 182 4.13 24.91 -24.47
C TYR A 182 3.72 26.29 -23.97
N ALA A 183 4.70 27.18 -23.97
CA ALA A 183 4.53 28.63 -24.03
C ALA A 183 5.18 29.09 -25.33
#